data_AF-A0A235IPS5-F1
#
_entry.id   AF-A0A235IPS5-F1
#
_cell.length_a   1.000
_cell.length_b   1.000
_cell.length_c   1.000
_cell.angle_alpha   90.00
_cell.angle_beta   90.00
_cell.angle_gamma   90.00
#
_symmetry.space_group_name_H-M   'P 1'
#
loop_
_entity.id
_entity.type
_entity.pdbx_description
1 polymer ?
#
loop_
_entity_poly.entity_id
_entity_poly.type
_entity_poly.pdbx_seq_one_letter_code
_entity_poly.pdbx_strand_id
1 'polypeptide(L)' 'MSQSGFEALKEMISRNLDKGKKGETTFHGEPSENVSPILRAASELDLEQHTVLKPNGETYKITLKRKN' A
#
# COMPACT_ATOMS: atom_id res chain seq x y z
N MET A 1 -14.40 -9.46 -1.21
CA MET A 1 -13.52 -9.01 -0.11
C MET A 1 -14.41 -8.59 1.05
N SER A 2 -14.20 -9.08 2.28
CA SER A 2 -15.00 -8.66 3.43
C SER A 2 -14.60 -7.26 3.90
N GLN A 3 -15.55 -6.50 4.43
CA GLN A 3 -15.29 -5.17 5.00
C GLN A 3 -14.26 -5.23 6.14
N SER A 4 -14.28 -6.30 6.94
CA SER A 4 -13.31 -6.53 8.02
C SER A 4 -11.86 -6.71 7.52
N GLY A 5 -11.67 -7.33 6.35
CA GLY A 5 -10.33 -7.52 5.79
C GLY A 5 -9.70 -6.22 5.29
N PHE A 6 -10.52 -5.29 4.80
CA PHE A 6 -10.05 -4.00 4.31
C PHE A 6 -9.66 -3.04 5.44
N GLU A 7 -10.41 -3.01 6.55
CA GLU A 7 -10.01 -2.25 7.74
C GLU A 7 -8.70 -2.79 8.35
N ALA A 8 -8.56 -4.12 8.44
CA ALA A 8 -7.32 -4.74 8.89
C ALA A 8 -6.10 -4.37 8.00
N LEU A 9 -6.31 -4.25 6.68
CA LEU A 9 -5.30 -3.77 5.74
C LEU A 9 -4.88 -2.31 6.03
N LYS A 10 -5.84 -1.40 6.26
CA LYS A 10 -5.55 -0.02 6.62
C LYS A 10 -4.75 0.07 7.93
N GLU A 11 -5.15 -0.67 8.95
CA GLU A 11 -4.40 -0.75 10.22
C GLU A 11 -2.99 -1.30 10.02
N MET A 12 -2.81 -2.30 9.16
CA MET A 12 -1.49 -2.84 8.83
C MET A 12 -0.62 -1.78 8.13
N ILE A 13 -1.16 -1.06 7.16
CA ILE A 13 -0.46 0.02 6.44
C ILE A 13 -0.02 1.10 7.42
N SER A 14 -0.94 1.61 8.26
CA SER A 14 -0.65 2.64 9.26
C SER A 14 0.45 2.20 10.23
N ARG A 15 0.35 0.97 10.78
CA ARG A 15 1.37 0.41 11.67
C ARG A 15 2.74 0.26 11.01
N ASN A 16 2.77 -0.11 9.73
CA ASN A 16 4.02 -0.22 8.98
C ASN A 16 4.63 1.16 8.69
N LEU A 17 3.82 2.18 8.43
CA LEU A 17 4.28 3.56 8.25
C LEU A 17 4.88 4.12 9.55
N ASP A 18 4.29 3.84 10.70
CA ASP A 18 4.81 4.26 12.01
C ASP A 18 6.19 3.64 12.33
N LYS A 19 6.43 2.41 11.85
CA LYS A 19 7.71 1.70 12.03
C LYS A 19 8.70 1.94 10.89
N GLY A 20 8.24 2.49 9.77
CA GLY A 20 9.00 2.68 8.55
C GLY A 20 10.03 3.79 8.68
N LYS A 21 11.19 3.61 8.04
CA LYS A 21 12.19 4.69 7.95
C LYS A 21 11.57 5.86 7.17
N LYS A 22 11.54 7.05 7.79
CA LYS A 22 10.96 8.29 7.21
C LYS A 22 9.44 8.24 6.96
N GLY A 23 8.69 7.38 7.65
CA GLY A 23 7.23 7.29 7.49
C GLY A 23 6.82 6.70 6.14
N GLU A 24 7.63 5.78 5.61
CA GLU A 24 7.42 5.12 4.33
C GLU A 24 7.32 3.59 4.52
N THR A 25 6.44 2.94 3.75
CA THR A 25 6.35 1.48 3.65
C THR A 25 6.22 1.05 2.19
N THR A 26 6.66 -0.17 1.87
CA THR A 26 6.60 -0.70 0.49
C THR A 26 5.92 -2.07 0.46
N PHE A 27 5.03 -2.26 -0.51
CA PHE A 27 4.32 -3.49 -0.80
C PHE A 27 4.68 -4.01 -2.19
N HIS A 28 4.49 -5.32 -2.38
CA HIS A 28 4.65 -5.99 -3.67
C HIS A 28 3.39 -6.78 -3.98
N GLY A 29 2.90 -6.73 -5.21
CA GLY A 29 1.72 -7.50 -5.60
C GLY A 29 1.44 -7.46 -7.09
N GLU A 30 0.70 -8.44 -7.56
CA GLU A 30 0.14 -8.48 -8.90
C GLU A 30 -1.07 -7.53 -9.01
N PRO A 31 -1.34 -6.96 -10.19
CA PRO A 31 -2.31 -5.87 -10.36
C PRO A 31 -3.75 -6.22 -9.92
N SER A 32 -4.17 -7.47 -10.08
CA SER A 32 -5.55 -7.92 -9.84
C SER A 32 -5.83 -8.34 -8.40
N GLU A 33 -4.86 -8.92 -7.68
CA GLU A 33 -5.15 -9.55 -6.37
C GLU A 33 -4.82 -8.65 -5.17
N ASN A 34 -3.79 -7.79 -5.28
CA ASN A 34 -3.27 -7.07 -4.09
C ASN A 34 -3.04 -5.57 -4.30
N VAL A 35 -2.89 -5.09 -5.54
CA VAL A 35 -2.60 -3.66 -5.79
C VAL A 35 -3.82 -2.78 -5.51
N SER A 36 -4.99 -3.15 -6.02
CA SER A 36 -6.20 -2.32 -5.92
C SER A 36 -6.63 -2.01 -4.47
N PRO A 37 -6.65 -2.97 -3.53
CA PRO A 37 -6.97 -2.68 -2.13
C PRO A 37 -5.93 -1.79 -1.43
N ILE A 38 -4.65 -1.96 -1.75
CA ILE A 38 -3.57 -1.16 -1.15
C ILE A 38 -3.67 0.30 -1.61
N LEU A 39 -3.88 0.54 -2.91
CA LEU A 39 -4.05 1.90 -3.44
C LEU A 39 -5.31 2.57 -2.87
N ARG A 40 -6.41 1.83 -2.73
CA ARG A 40 -7.62 2.34 -2.10
C ARG A 40 -7.38 2.71 -0.63
N ALA A 41 -6.74 1.82 0.13
CA ALA A 41 -6.40 2.06 1.52
C ALA A 41 -5.46 3.27 1.67
N ALA A 42 -4.47 3.42 0.78
CA ALA A 42 -3.58 4.57 0.74
C ALA A 42 -4.33 5.88 0.51
N SER A 43 -5.29 5.88 -0.41
CA SER A 43 -6.14 7.05 -0.67
C SER A 43 -7.04 7.41 0.52
N GLU A 44 -7.60 6.43 1.24
CA GLU A 44 -8.42 6.68 2.44
C GLU A 44 -7.60 7.19 3.63
N LEU A 45 -6.32 6.80 3.71
CA LEU A 45 -5.37 7.25 4.73
C LEU A 45 -4.64 8.56 4.35
N ASP A 46 -5.03 9.20 3.24
CA ASP A 46 -4.40 10.38 2.66
C ASP A 46 -2.86 10.27 2.49
N LEU A 47 -2.42 9.12 2.00
CA LEU A 47 -1.01 8.83 1.77
C LEU A 47 -0.60 9.20 0.35
N GLU A 48 0.65 9.64 0.18
CA GLU A 48 1.31 9.64 -1.11
C GLU A 48 1.57 8.19 -1.54
N GLN A 49 1.29 7.88 -2.80
CA GLN A 49 1.51 6.57 -3.38
C GLN A 49 2.41 6.66 -4.62
N HIS A 50 3.40 5.78 -4.69
CA HIS A 50 4.26 5.61 -5.86
C HIS A 50 4.25 4.15 -6.29
N THR A 51 3.83 3.88 -7.52
CA THR A 51 3.67 2.52 -8.04
C THR A 51 4.52 2.31 -9.28
N VAL A 52 5.34 1.26 -9.28
CA VAL A 52 6.25 0.92 -10.37
C VAL A 52 6.07 -0.55 -10.75
N LEU A 53 5.94 -0.82 -12.05
CA LEU A 53 5.99 -2.19 -12.57
C LEU A 53 7.45 -2.68 -12.53
N LYS A 54 7.70 -3.81 -11.86
CA LYS A 54 9.04 -4.40 -11.82
C LYS A 54 9.44 -4.95 -13.20
N PRO A 55 10.75 -5.11 -13.46
CA PRO A 55 11.26 -5.61 -14.75
C PRO A 55 10.75 -7.00 -15.15
N ASN A 56 10.20 -7.78 -14.21
CA ASN A 56 9.58 -9.07 -14.51
C ASN A 56 8.22 -8.96 -15.21
N GLY A 57 7.62 -7.76 -15.30
CA GLY A 57 6.35 -7.53 -15.99
C GLY A 57 5.10 -8.01 -15.23
N GLU A 58 5.27 -8.69 -14.10
CA GLU A 58 4.19 -9.35 -13.37
C GLU A 58 3.90 -8.68 -12.03
N THR A 59 4.93 -8.10 -11.40
CA THR A 59 4.83 -7.58 -10.03
C THR A 59 4.92 -6.06 -9.98
N TYR A 60 3.99 -5.43 -9.28
CA TYR A 60 4.06 -4.01 -8.93
C TYR A 60 4.74 -3.84 -7.58
N LYS A 61 5.58 -2.81 -7.49
CA LYS A 61 6.10 -2.25 -6.23
C LYS A 61 5.30 -1.00 -5.91
N ILE A 62 4.63 -0.98 -4.75
CA ILE A 62 3.86 0.17 -4.26
C ILE A 62 4.57 0.71 -3.03
N THR A 63 5.02 1.95 -3.09
CA THR A 63 5.61 2.67 -1.96
C THR A 63 4.61 3.72 -1.48
N LEU A 64 4.32 3.72 -0.18
CA LEU A 64 3.37 4.63 0.47
C LEU A 64 4.10 5.52 1.48
N LYS A 65 3.72 6.80 1.57
CA LYS A 65 4.31 7.80 2.49
C LYS A 65 3.27 8.77 3.04
N ARG A 66 3.42 9.23 4.29
CA ARG A 66 2.54 10.29 4.85
C ARG A 66 2.73 11.63 4.14
N LYS A 67 1.61 12.25 3.74
CA LYS A 67 1.56 13.69 3.48
C LYS A 67 1.71 14.40 4.82
N ASN A 68 2.49 15.47 4.85
CA ASN A 68 2.86 16.16 6.08
C ASN A 68 1.71 17.03 6.61
#